data_AF-A0A210R173-F1
#
_entry.id   AF-A0A210R173-F1
#
_cell.length_a   1.000
_cell.length_b   1.000
_cell.length_c   1.000
_cell.angle_alpha   90.00
_cell.angle_beta   90.00
_cell.angle_gamma   90.00
#
_symmetry.space_group_name_H-M   'P 1'
#
loop_
_entity.id
_entity.type
_entity.pdbx_description
1 polymer ?
#
loop_
_entity_poly.entity_id
_entity_poly.type
_entity_poly.pdbx_seq_one_letter_code
_entity_poly.pdbx_strand_id
1 'polypeptide(L)'
;MTTTPRIVPVYDDYPRIASVYDHYPRKVNVYDRYPRINHVYDHYPRKVPVYDHYPRIVRVYDHYPRIIHVYDHNPRIASVYDRYLRIVHVYDHYPRIVPVYDHNPRMVPVYDHYPRTVHVYDHYPRIVPVYDHYPRIVPVYDHNPRIVIVSVYDIYPRIVHVYDYYPRIVSVYDHYPRILSVYDHYPRIIHVYDHNPRIASVYDRYLRIVHVYDHSPRIVHVYDPYPRIVPVYD
;
A
#
# COMPACT_ATOMS: atom_id res chain seq x y z
N MET A 1 19.67 32.27 12.80
CA MET A 1 20.63 31.32 12.19
C MET A 1 19.95 30.67 11.00
N THR A 2 20.21 31.17 9.79
CA THR A 2 19.71 30.59 8.54
C THR A 2 20.52 29.35 8.21
N THR A 3 20.07 28.18 8.67
CA THR A 3 20.63 26.89 8.21
C THR A 3 20.40 26.79 6.71
N THR A 4 21.48 26.76 5.94
CA THR A 4 21.44 26.45 4.51
C THR A 4 20.73 25.10 4.34
N PRO A 5 19.80 24.99 3.37
CA PRO A 5 19.11 23.72 3.17
C PRO A 5 20.08 22.65 2.65
N ARG A 6 20.31 21.60 3.45
CA ARG A 6 21.18 20.48 3.09
C ARG A 6 20.51 19.58 2.05
N ILE A 7 21.22 19.33 0.95
CA ILE A 7 20.87 18.36 -0.10
C ILE A 7 21.88 17.22 -0.01
N VAL A 8 21.41 15.97 0.05
CA VAL A 8 22.25 14.77 0.11
C VAL A 8 22.06 13.96 -1.17
N PRO A 9 22.92 14.11 -2.18
CA PRO A 9 22.95 13.24 -3.35
C PRO A 9 23.83 12.01 -3.12
N VAL A 10 23.32 10.83 -3.48
CA VAL A 10 24.07 9.58 -3.64
C VAL A 10 23.75 9.02 -5.02
N TYR A 11 24.82 8.66 -5.74
CA TYR A 11 24.78 8.16 -7.11
C TYR A 11 25.84 7.09 -7.27
N ASP A 12 25.46 5.82 -7.09
CA ASP A 12 26.41 4.70 -7.16
C ASP A 12 26.07 3.72 -8.29
N ASP A 13 27.10 3.20 -8.97
CA ASP A 13 27.00 2.12 -9.95
C ASP A 13 27.69 0.88 -9.37
N TYR A 14 26.91 -0.19 -9.14
CA TYR A 14 27.29 -1.44 -8.49
C TYR A 14 27.72 -1.36 -7.00
N PRO A 15 27.07 -0.56 -6.12
CA PRO A 15 27.42 -0.58 -4.71
C PRO A 15 27.05 -1.92 -4.09
N ARG A 16 27.94 -2.47 -3.26
CA ARG A 16 27.55 -3.61 -2.42
C ARG A 16 26.53 -3.18 -1.37
N ILE A 17 26.71 -1.99 -0.80
CA ILE A 17 25.81 -1.37 0.18
C ILE A 17 25.88 0.13 -0.09
N ALA A 18 24.76 0.78 -0.38
CA ALA A 18 24.63 2.23 -0.25
C ALA A 18 23.79 2.54 0.99
N SER A 19 24.23 3.49 1.80
CA SER A 19 23.49 3.89 2.98
C SER A 19 23.57 5.38 3.21
N VAL A 20 22.40 6.00 3.35
CA VAL A 20 22.25 7.42 3.68
C VAL A 20 21.64 7.54 5.05
N TYR A 21 22.29 8.36 5.89
CA TYR A 21 21.80 8.73 7.21
C TYR A 21 21.89 10.25 7.34
N ASP A 22 20.77 10.94 7.44
CA ASP A 22 20.78 12.39 7.65
C ASP A 22 19.73 12.89 8.67
N HIS A 23 20.08 13.99 9.33
CA HIS A 23 19.26 14.70 10.29
C HIS A 23 18.96 16.11 9.75
N TYR A 24 17.68 16.38 9.51
CA TYR A 24 17.14 17.59 8.88
C TYR A 24 17.54 17.87 7.42
N PRO A 25 17.62 16.87 6.51
CA PRO A 25 17.85 17.17 5.10
C PRO A 25 16.65 17.93 4.51
N ARG A 26 16.92 18.92 3.65
CA ARG A 26 15.85 19.44 2.78
C ARG A 26 15.50 18.42 1.71
N LYS A 27 16.49 17.70 1.19
CA LYS A 27 16.30 16.73 0.11
C LYS A 27 17.36 15.65 0.21
N VAL A 28 16.94 14.39 0.12
CA VAL A 28 17.82 13.23 -0.04
C VAL A 28 17.50 12.57 -1.37
N ASN A 29 18.51 12.37 -2.19
CA ASN A 29 18.41 11.80 -3.52
C ASN A 29 19.30 10.56 -3.54
N VAL A 30 18.71 9.39 -3.74
CA VAL A 30 19.47 8.15 -3.93
C VAL A 30 19.14 7.60 -5.31
N TYR A 31 20.17 7.32 -6.09
CA TYR A 31 20.07 6.82 -7.45
C TYR A 31 21.13 5.75 -7.67
N ASP A 32 20.76 4.49 -7.46
CA ASP A 32 21.74 3.41 -7.54
C ASP A 32 21.40 2.39 -8.61
N ARG A 33 22.45 1.90 -9.26
CA ARG A 33 22.34 0.84 -10.26
C ARG A 33 23.01 -0.43 -9.74
N TYR A 34 22.28 -1.53 -9.78
CA TYR A 34 22.71 -2.83 -9.25
C TYR A 34 23.16 -2.84 -7.77
N PRO A 35 22.51 -2.08 -6.85
CA PRO A 35 22.87 -2.16 -5.44
C PRO A 35 22.50 -3.54 -4.89
N ARG A 36 23.35 -4.16 -4.06
CA ARG A 36 22.84 -5.32 -3.28
C ARG A 36 21.90 -4.84 -2.17
N ILE A 37 22.22 -3.76 -1.49
CA ILE A 37 21.42 -3.26 -0.36
C ILE A 37 21.45 -1.75 -0.38
N ASN A 38 20.26 -1.14 -0.35
CA ASN A 38 20.07 0.28 -0.14
C ASN A 38 19.27 0.58 1.11
N HIS A 39 19.78 1.55 1.85
CA HIS A 39 19.27 1.97 3.14
C HIS A 39 19.23 3.49 3.19
N VAL A 40 18.04 4.05 3.37
CA VAL A 40 17.85 5.48 3.61
C VAL A 40 17.18 5.65 4.95
N TYR A 41 17.82 6.40 5.84
CA TYR A 41 17.35 6.66 7.19
C TYR A 41 17.44 8.15 7.49
N ASP A 42 16.32 8.87 7.36
CA ASP A 42 16.31 10.30 7.57
C ASP A 42 15.36 10.75 8.70
N HIS A 43 15.82 11.74 9.46
CA HIS A 43 14.99 12.44 10.44
C HIS A 43 14.63 13.83 9.91
N TYR A 44 13.34 14.12 9.80
CA TYR A 44 12.75 15.35 9.29
C TYR A 44 13.11 15.71 7.82
N PRO A 45 13.16 14.76 6.87
CA PRO A 45 13.38 15.10 5.48
C PRO A 45 12.17 15.85 4.90
N ARG A 46 12.39 16.83 4.01
CA ARG A 46 11.26 17.37 3.22
C ARG A 46 10.94 16.51 1.99
N LYS A 47 11.93 15.88 1.36
CA LYS A 47 11.73 15.06 0.16
C LYS A 47 12.81 13.97 0.10
N VAL A 48 12.39 12.72 -0.12
CA VAL A 48 13.28 11.58 -0.30
C VAL A 48 12.88 10.77 -1.54
N PRO A 49 13.37 11.15 -2.73
CA PRO A 49 13.41 10.26 -3.88
C PRO A 49 14.51 9.20 -3.77
N VAL A 50 14.11 7.94 -3.91
CA VAL A 50 14.97 6.76 -4.08
C VAL A 50 14.63 6.10 -5.41
N TYR A 51 15.65 5.86 -6.23
CA TYR A 51 15.51 5.26 -7.55
C TYR A 51 16.56 4.17 -7.72
N ASP A 52 16.14 2.90 -7.65
CA ASP A 52 17.05 1.77 -7.74
C ASP A 52 16.75 0.86 -8.92
N HIS A 53 17.80 0.43 -9.63
CA HIS A 53 17.68 -0.50 -10.74
C HIS A 53 18.36 -1.83 -10.44
N TYR A 54 17.59 -2.90 -10.35
CA TYR A 54 17.98 -4.24 -9.86
C TYR A 54 18.52 -4.29 -8.42
N PRO A 55 17.90 -3.60 -7.44
CA PRO A 55 18.28 -3.80 -6.05
C PRO A 55 17.95 -5.22 -5.59
N ARG A 56 18.72 -5.78 -4.65
CA ARG A 56 18.22 -6.95 -3.91
C ARG A 56 17.30 -6.53 -2.79
N ILE A 57 17.66 -5.48 -2.05
CA ILE A 57 16.90 -4.95 -0.90
C ILE A 57 16.97 -3.43 -0.93
N VAL A 58 15.81 -2.78 -0.84
CA VAL A 58 15.68 -1.34 -0.59
C VAL A 58 14.90 -1.16 0.71
N ARG A 59 15.40 -0.30 1.60
CA ARG A 59 14.65 0.11 2.78
C ARG A 59 14.76 1.61 2.99
N VAL A 60 13.61 2.26 3.11
CA VAL A 60 13.46 3.66 3.46
C VAL A 60 12.76 3.74 4.81
N TYR A 61 13.37 4.46 5.74
CA TYR A 61 12.89 4.64 7.09
C TYR A 61 12.98 6.12 7.48
N ASP A 62 11.87 6.86 7.40
CA ASP A 62 11.90 8.28 7.74
C ASP A 62 11.00 8.64 8.92
N HIS A 63 11.49 9.60 9.70
CA HIS A 63 10.76 10.18 10.82
C HIS A 63 10.36 11.61 10.50
N TYR A 64 9.06 11.88 10.38
CA TYR A 64 8.51 13.16 9.90
C TYR A 64 8.88 13.58 8.46
N PRO A 65 8.88 12.66 7.48
CA PRO A 65 8.99 13.04 6.07
C PRO A 65 7.78 13.88 5.62
N ARG A 66 7.99 14.83 4.69
CA ARG A 66 6.84 15.40 3.96
C ARG A 66 6.46 14.52 2.78
N ILE A 67 7.41 14.08 1.96
CA ILE A 67 7.14 13.32 0.75
C ILE A 67 8.26 12.29 0.55
N ILE A 68 7.89 11.05 0.30
CA ILE A 68 8.81 9.98 -0.11
C ILE A 68 8.35 9.44 -1.46
N HIS A 69 9.31 9.17 -2.31
CA HIS A 69 9.09 8.43 -3.54
C HIS A 69 10.12 7.31 -3.63
N VAL A 70 9.65 6.08 -3.75
CA VAL A 70 10.47 4.90 -4.01
C VAL A 70 10.08 4.34 -5.36
N TYR A 71 11.08 4.17 -6.23
CA TYR A 71 10.93 3.66 -7.58
C TYR A 71 11.96 2.57 -7.83
N ASP A 72 11.55 1.31 -7.73
CA ASP A 72 12.48 0.19 -7.86
C ASP A 72 12.13 -0.70 -9.06
N HIS A 73 13.15 -1.01 -9.87
CA HIS A 73 13.03 -1.99 -10.94
C HIS A 73 13.66 -3.33 -10.53
N ASN A 74 12.83 -4.36 -10.43
CA ASN A 74 13.14 -5.73 -10.02
C ASN A 74 13.75 -5.88 -8.59
N PRO A 75 13.20 -5.23 -7.55
CA PRO A 75 13.62 -5.48 -6.18
C PRO A 75 13.24 -6.90 -5.73
N ARG A 76 14.04 -7.56 -4.88
CA ARG A 76 13.49 -8.70 -4.12
C ARG A 76 12.64 -8.21 -2.96
N ILE A 77 13.05 -7.13 -2.31
CA ILE A 77 12.33 -6.53 -1.19
C ILE A 77 12.48 -5.01 -1.32
N ALA A 78 11.36 -4.30 -1.35
CA ALA A 78 11.32 -2.84 -1.20
C ALA A 78 10.47 -2.54 0.02
N SER A 79 11.00 -1.83 1.00
CA SER A 79 10.29 -1.57 2.24
C SER A 79 10.28 -0.09 2.58
N VAL A 80 9.11 0.43 2.92
CA VAL A 80 8.91 1.82 3.35
C VAL A 80 8.27 1.82 4.72
N TYR A 81 8.86 2.57 5.65
CA TYR A 81 8.39 2.68 7.02
C TYR A 81 8.45 4.14 7.48
N ASP A 82 7.29 4.76 7.71
CA ASP A 82 7.24 6.17 8.11
C ASP A 82 6.32 6.43 9.30
N ARG A 83 6.75 7.32 10.20
CA ARG A 83 5.97 7.59 11.43
C ARG A 83 4.96 8.72 11.32
N TYR A 84 5.21 9.70 10.46
CA TYR A 84 4.43 10.94 10.34
C TYR A 84 4.64 11.57 8.97
N LEU A 85 3.94 11.02 8.00
CA LEU A 85 4.15 11.32 6.60
C LEU A 85 2.98 12.10 6.01
N ARG A 86 3.26 12.95 5.02
CA ARG A 86 2.16 13.52 4.22
C ARG A 86 1.79 12.61 3.04
N ILE A 87 2.77 12.20 2.24
CA ILE A 87 2.55 11.43 1.01
C ILE A 87 3.71 10.43 0.79
N VAL A 88 3.42 9.14 0.66
CA VAL A 88 4.36 8.12 0.14
C VAL A 88 3.88 7.69 -1.22
N HIS A 89 4.84 7.52 -2.13
CA HIS A 89 4.61 6.84 -3.40
C HIS A 89 5.58 5.68 -3.51
N VAL A 90 5.06 4.46 -3.62
CA VAL A 90 5.85 3.26 -3.95
C VAL A 90 5.46 2.80 -5.33
N TYR A 91 6.46 2.62 -6.20
CA TYR A 91 6.29 2.18 -7.57
C TYR A 91 7.32 1.10 -7.90
N ASP A 92 6.92 -0.16 -7.86
CA ASP A 92 7.82 -1.27 -8.12
C ASP A 92 7.45 -2.09 -9.36
N HIS A 93 8.47 -2.44 -10.13
CA HIS A 93 8.32 -3.34 -11.27
C HIS A 93 8.97 -4.70 -10.96
N TYR A 94 8.19 -5.77 -10.98
CA TYR A 94 8.56 -7.14 -10.56
C TYR A 94 9.11 -7.28 -9.13
N PRO A 95 8.52 -6.65 -8.10
CA PRO A 95 8.95 -6.89 -6.74
C PRO A 95 8.58 -8.31 -6.28
N ARG A 96 9.40 -8.92 -5.41
CA ARG A 96 8.94 -10.13 -4.71
C ARG A 96 8.08 -9.80 -3.50
N ILE A 97 8.46 -8.81 -2.69
CA ILE A 97 7.73 -8.44 -1.47
C ILE A 97 7.81 -6.92 -1.29
N VAL A 98 6.67 -6.27 -1.09
CA VAL A 98 6.55 -4.82 -0.85
C VAL A 98 5.79 -4.56 0.46
N PRO A 99 6.48 -4.45 1.60
CA PRO A 99 5.89 -3.93 2.82
C PRO A 99 5.92 -2.39 2.89
N VAL A 100 4.76 -1.80 3.13
CA VAL A 100 4.57 -0.38 3.44
C VAL A 100 3.90 -0.27 4.80
N TYR A 101 4.51 0.50 5.70
CA TYR A 101 4.04 0.70 7.06
C TYR A 101 4.05 2.18 7.42
N ASP A 102 2.87 2.83 7.42
CA ASP A 102 2.78 4.25 7.70
C ASP A 102 1.93 4.56 8.93
N HIS A 103 2.48 5.39 9.83
CA HIS A 103 1.74 5.96 10.94
C HIS A 103 1.32 7.41 10.59
N ASN A 104 0.01 7.64 10.61
CA ASN A 104 -0.68 8.89 10.28
C ASN A 104 -0.42 9.49 8.88
N PRO A 105 -0.40 8.70 7.79
CA PRO A 105 -0.22 9.25 6.45
C PRO A 105 -1.47 10.03 5.98
N ARG A 106 -1.30 11.02 5.11
CA ARG A 106 -2.47 11.58 4.39
C ARG A 106 -2.80 10.78 3.14
N MET A 107 -1.82 10.18 2.48
CA MET A 107 -2.00 9.49 1.21
C MET A 107 -0.86 8.48 1.00
N VAL A 108 -1.20 7.22 0.74
CA VAL A 108 -0.23 6.11 0.53
C VAL A 108 -0.51 5.34 -0.77
N PRO A 109 -0.25 5.92 -1.94
CA PRO A 109 -0.29 5.19 -3.20
C PRO A 109 0.81 4.14 -3.29
N VAL A 110 0.39 2.89 -3.48
CA VAL A 110 1.24 1.76 -3.83
C VAL A 110 0.85 1.27 -5.22
N TYR A 111 1.83 1.16 -6.11
CA TYR A 111 1.65 0.77 -7.50
C TYR A 111 2.67 -0.29 -7.90
N ASP A 112 2.26 -1.55 -7.94
CA ASP A 112 3.17 -2.65 -8.23
C ASP A 112 2.78 -3.44 -9.50
N HIS A 113 3.78 -3.76 -10.31
CA HIS A 113 3.60 -4.58 -11.51
C HIS A 113 4.26 -5.95 -11.32
N TYR A 114 3.46 -7.02 -11.35
CA TYR A 114 3.84 -8.40 -11.01
C TYR A 114 4.45 -8.62 -9.60
N PRO A 115 3.90 -8.04 -8.52
CA PRO A 115 4.34 -8.37 -7.17
C PRO A 115 4.01 -9.84 -6.83
N ARG A 116 4.85 -10.54 -6.05
CA ARG A 116 4.34 -11.75 -5.39
C ARG A 116 3.47 -11.39 -4.18
N THR A 117 3.86 -10.40 -3.40
CA THR A 117 3.15 -10.03 -2.19
C THR A 117 3.30 -8.55 -1.91
N VAL A 118 2.18 -7.87 -1.68
CA VAL A 118 2.10 -6.47 -1.26
C VAL A 118 1.44 -6.42 0.10
N HIS A 119 2.08 -5.75 1.05
CA HIS A 119 1.61 -5.62 2.42
C HIS A 119 1.48 -4.14 2.74
N VAL A 120 0.27 -3.67 3.00
CA VAL A 120 0.04 -2.28 3.42
C VAL A 120 -0.57 -2.29 4.82
N TYR A 121 0.06 -1.54 5.72
CA TYR A 121 -0.31 -1.46 7.13
C TYR A 121 -0.29 -0.01 7.60
N ASP A 122 -1.45 0.64 7.66
CA ASP A 122 -1.52 2.05 8.02
C ASP A 122 -2.32 2.31 9.30
N HIS A 123 -1.82 3.24 10.11
CA HIS A 123 -2.51 3.71 11.31
C HIS A 123 -2.96 5.17 11.12
N TYR A 124 -4.26 5.42 11.16
CA TYR A 124 -4.91 6.72 10.85
C TYR A 124 -4.65 7.28 9.44
N PRO A 125 -4.64 6.47 8.36
CA PRO A 125 -4.51 7.02 7.03
C PRO A 125 -5.75 7.84 6.65
N ARG A 126 -5.60 8.83 5.77
CA ARG A 126 -6.77 9.47 5.16
C ARG A 126 -7.25 8.76 3.90
N ILE A 127 -6.32 8.31 3.05
CA ILE A 127 -6.56 7.69 1.74
C ILE A 127 -5.43 6.68 1.49
N VAL A 128 -5.78 5.42 1.22
CA VAL A 128 -4.84 4.34 0.88
C VAL A 128 -5.26 3.71 -0.44
N PRO A 129 -4.74 4.19 -1.58
CA PRO A 129 -4.92 3.53 -2.86
C PRO A 129 -3.82 2.50 -3.14
N VAL A 130 -4.20 1.25 -3.28
CA VAL A 130 -3.31 0.15 -3.72
C VAL A 130 -3.73 -0.27 -5.12
N TYR A 131 -2.78 -0.30 -6.06
CA TYR A 131 -2.98 -0.63 -7.47
C TYR A 131 -1.94 -1.65 -7.92
N ASP A 132 -2.33 -2.91 -7.94
CA ASP A 132 -1.41 -4.00 -8.29
C ASP A 132 -1.87 -4.72 -9.56
N HIS A 133 -0.92 -5.02 -10.45
CA HIS A 133 -1.17 -5.80 -11.66
C HIS A 133 -0.50 -7.18 -11.54
N TYR A 134 -1.28 -8.26 -11.58
CA TYR A 134 -0.84 -9.64 -11.30
C TYR A 134 -0.21 -9.93 -9.92
N PRO A 135 -0.69 -9.36 -8.79
CA PRO A 135 -0.31 -9.83 -7.47
C PRO A 135 -0.69 -11.30 -7.22
N ARG A 136 0.07 -12.00 -6.37
CA ARG A 136 -0.44 -13.27 -5.80
C ARG A 136 -1.26 -13.02 -4.54
N ILE A 137 -0.80 -12.12 -3.67
CA ILE A 137 -1.35 -11.90 -2.32
C ILE A 137 -1.30 -10.41 -2.02
N VAL A 138 -2.45 -9.81 -1.68
CA VAL A 138 -2.58 -8.39 -1.29
C VAL A 138 -3.35 -8.26 0.03
N PRO A 139 -2.65 -8.29 1.17
CA PRO A 139 -3.17 -7.84 2.45
C PRO A 139 -3.05 -6.33 2.66
N VAL A 140 -4.19 -5.71 2.95
CA VAL A 140 -4.30 -4.32 3.42
C VAL A 140 -4.92 -4.32 4.81
N TYR A 141 -4.27 -3.62 5.75
CA TYR A 141 -4.71 -3.51 7.13
C TYR A 141 -4.67 -2.06 7.59
N ASP A 142 -5.83 -1.43 7.73
CA ASP A 142 -5.90 -0.04 8.18
C ASP A 142 -6.65 0.12 9.51
N HIS A 143 -6.08 0.91 10.43
CA HIS A 143 -6.73 1.25 11.70
C HIS A 143 -7.12 2.73 11.75
N ASN A 144 -8.41 3.01 11.96
CA ASN A 144 -9.04 4.33 11.94
C ASN A 144 -8.85 5.13 10.62
N PRO A 145 -9.01 4.52 9.43
CA PRO A 145 -8.88 5.25 8.18
C PRO A 145 -10.10 6.16 7.93
N ARG A 146 -9.88 7.32 7.30
CA ARG A 146 -11.02 8.15 6.84
C ARG A 146 -11.67 7.57 5.60
N ILE A 147 -10.88 7.23 4.59
CA ILE A 147 -11.33 6.65 3.32
C ILE A 147 -10.27 5.60 2.97
N VAL A 148 -10.68 4.39 2.67
CA VAL A 148 -9.84 3.32 2.12
C VAL A 148 -10.39 3.00 0.74
N ILE A 149 -9.53 3.03 -0.28
CA ILE A 149 -9.92 2.67 -1.65
C ILE A 149 -8.89 1.65 -2.11
N VAL A 150 -9.17 0.37 -1.92
CA VAL A 150 -8.31 -0.70 -2.40
C VAL A 150 -8.73 -1.03 -3.83
N SER A 151 -8.07 -0.45 -4.82
CA SER A 151 -8.40 -0.71 -6.23
C SER A 151 -7.42 -1.72 -6.83
N VAL A 152 -7.65 -3.00 -6.59
CA VAL A 152 -6.86 -4.08 -7.21
C VAL A 152 -7.28 -4.24 -8.68
N TYR A 153 -6.67 -3.46 -9.57
CA TYR A 153 -6.81 -3.65 -11.02
C TYR A 153 -5.94 -4.83 -11.49
N ASP A 154 -6.30 -6.02 -11.05
CA ASP A 154 -5.66 -7.26 -11.47
C ASP A 154 -6.50 -7.95 -12.55
N ILE A 155 -5.91 -8.90 -13.27
CA ILE A 155 -6.54 -9.85 -14.15
C ILE A 155 -6.55 -11.26 -13.51
N TYR A 156 -5.77 -11.59 -12.46
CA TYR A 156 -5.82 -12.89 -11.74
C TYR A 156 -5.19 -12.94 -10.32
N PRO A 157 -5.72 -12.26 -9.29
CA PRO A 157 -5.14 -12.38 -7.96
C PRO A 157 -5.51 -13.72 -7.35
N ARG A 158 -4.60 -14.32 -6.56
CA ARG A 158 -4.98 -15.52 -5.80
C ARG A 158 -5.75 -15.15 -4.54
N ILE A 159 -5.29 -14.14 -3.80
CA ILE A 159 -5.84 -13.80 -2.50
C ILE A 159 -5.79 -12.28 -2.32
N VAL A 160 -6.94 -11.66 -2.07
CA VAL A 160 -7.07 -10.27 -1.63
C VAL A 160 -7.74 -10.25 -0.26
N HIS A 161 -7.11 -9.55 0.67
CA HIS A 161 -7.58 -9.40 2.04
C HIS A 161 -7.55 -7.94 2.44
N VAL A 162 -8.70 -7.40 2.82
CA VAL A 162 -8.83 -6.03 3.34
C VAL A 162 -9.41 -6.11 4.74
N TYR A 163 -8.72 -5.50 5.71
CA TYR A 163 -9.08 -5.53 7.12
C TYR A 163 -9.05 -4.10 7.69
N ASP A 164 -10.21 -3.48 7.85
CA ASP A 164 -10.27 -2.09 8.30
C ASP A 164 -11.02 -1.93 9.64
N TYR A 165 -10.45 -1.14 10.54
CA TYR A 165 -11.06 -0.79 11.81
C TYR A 165 -11.52 0.67 11.82
N TYR A 166 -12.82 0.93 11.94
CA TYR A 166 -13.48 2.25 11.80
C TYR A 166 -13.26 2.98 10.46
N PRO A 167 -13.35 2.33 9.28
CA PRO A 167 -13.33 3.05 8.03
C PRO A 167 -14.61 3.88 7.83
N ARG A 168 -14.56 4.99 7.08
CA ARG A 168 -15.81 5.61 6.59
C ARG A 168 -16.28 4.96 5.30
N ILE A 169 -15.37 4.73 4.38
CA ILE A 169 -15.65 4.16 3.06
C ILE A 169 -14.57 3.14 2.77
N VAL A 170 -14.97 1.95 2.36
CA VAL A 170 -14.11 0.92 1.78
C VAL A 170 -14.62 0.63 0.37
N SER A 171 -13.72 0.64 -0.60
CA SER A 171 -14.04 0.26 -1.97
C SER A 171 -13.02 -0.74 -2.47
N VAL A 172 -13.48 -1.94 -2.82
CA VAL A 172 -12.66 -3.00 -3.39
C VAL A 172 -13.13 -3.29 -4.80
N TYR A 173 -12.20 -3.23 -5.75
CA TYR A 173 -12.43 -3.60 -7.15
C TYR A 173 -11.44 -4.70 -7.50
N ASP A 174 -11.92 -5.82 -8.05
CA ASP A 174 -11.08 -6.97 -8.41
C ASP A 174 -11.63 -7.73 -9.63
N HIS A 175 -10.76 -8.33 -10.45
CA HIS A 175 -11.12 -9.14 -11.61
C HIS A 175 -10.46 -10.51 -11.51
N TYR A 176 -11.28 -11.55 -11.41
CA TYR A 176 -10.89 -12.96 -11.24
C TYR A 176 -10.11 -13.34 -9.96
N PRO A 177 -10.44 -12.82 -8.75
CA PRO A 177 -9.80 -13.33 -7.54
C PRO A 177 -10.14 -14.80 -7.31
N ARG A 178 -9.17 -15.60 -6.84
CA ARG A 178 -9.55 -16.91 -6.29
C ARG A 178 -10.26 -16.75 -4.95
N ILE A 179 -9.77 -15.86 -4.08
CA ILE A 179 -10.36 -15.57 -2.77
C ILE A 179 -10.31 -14.06 -2.56
N LEU A 180 -11.46 -13.47 -2.29
CA LEU A 180 -11.59 -12.10 -1.81
C LEU A 180 -12.19 -12.13 -0.40
N SER A 181 -11.57 -11.41 0.54
CA SER A 181 -12.19 -11.20 1.84
C SER A 181 -12.04 -9.78 2.35
N VAL A 182 -13.16 -9.18 2.73
CA VAL A 182 -13.25 -7.84 3.31
C VAL A 182 -13.81 -7.97 4.73
N TYR A 183 -13.09 -7.44 5.70
CA TYR A 183 -13.41 -7.55 7.12
C TYR A 183 -13.35 -6.18 7.79
N ASP A 184 -14.51 -5.57 8.00
CA ASP A 184 -14.59 -4.19 8.48
C ASP A 184 -15.30 -4.07 9.83
N HIS A 185 -14.76 -3.26 10.74
CA HIS A 185 -15.40 -2.93 12.00
C HIS A 185 -15.92 -1.49 12.01
N TYR A 186 -17.21 -1.27 12.20
CA TYR A 186 -17.87 0.04 12.12
C TYR A 186 -17.67 0.86 10.81
N PRO A 187 -17.74 0.23 9.62
CA PRO A 187 -17.77 0.96 8.34
C PRO A 187 -19.06 1.80 8.19
N ARG A 188 -19.00 2.91 7.45
CA ARG A 188 -20.23 3.59 7.00
C ARG A 188 -20.72 3.05 5.66
N ILE A 189 -19.81 2.83 4.72
CA ILE A 189 -20.11 2.40 3.35
C ILE A 189 -19.06 1.38 2.92
N ILE A 190 -19.50 0.25 2.38
CA ILE A 190 -18.64 -0.72 1.68
C ILE A 190 -19.14 -0.87 0.25
N HIS A 191 -18.22 -0.82 -0.69
CA HIS A 191 -18.43 -1.20 -2.08
C HIS A 191 -17.46 -2.33 -2.44
N VAL A 192 -17.99 -3.48 -2.83
CA VAL A 192 -17.21 -4.58 -3.39
C VAL A 192 -17.71 -4.82 -4.81
N TYR A 193 -16.79 -4.74 -5.76
CA TYR A 193 -17.03 -5.04 -7.17
C TYR A 193 -16.03 -6.11 -7.58
N ASP A 194 -16.51 -7.34 -7.76
CA ASP A 194 -15.70 -8.45 -8.22
C ASP A 194 -16.33 -9.14 -9.43
N HIS A 195 -15.45 -9.69 -10.26
CA HIS A 195 -15.84 -10.40 -11.46
C HIS A 195 -15.24 -11.81 -11.43
N ASN A 196 -16.09 -12.83 -11.44
CA ASN A 196 -15.73 -14.25 -11.42
C ASN A 196 -14.83 -14.69 -10.25
N PRO A 197 -15.13 -14.33 -8.99
CA PRO A 197 -14.43 -14.88 -7.84
C PRO A 197 -14.76 -16.37 -7.65
N ARG A 198 -13.84 -17.16 -7.09
CA ARG A 198 -14.23 -18.49 -6.56
C ARG A 198 -14.89 -18.38 -5.20
N ILE A 199 -14.41 -17.49 -4.34
CA ILE A 199 -14.94 -17.25 -3.00
C ILE A 199 -14.86 -15.75 -2.73
N ALA A 200 -16.01 -15.13 -2.47
CA ALA A 200 -16.11 -13.77 -1.95
C ALA A 200 -16.68 -13.81 -0.53
N SER A 201 -16.04 -13.09 0.40
CA SER A 201 -16.49 -13.01 1.80
C SER A 201 -16.44 -11.58 2.29
N VAL A 202 -17.59 -11.03 2.65
CA VAL A 202 -17.71 -9.70 3.26
C VAL A 202 -18.24 -9.91 4.68
N TYR A 203 -17.43 -9.55 5.66
CA TYR A 203 -17.81 -9.53 7.06
C TYR A 203 -17.73 -8.09 7.54
N ASP A 204 -18.82 -7.60 8.10
CA ASP A 204 -18.82 -6.30 8.73
C ASP A 204 -19.53 -6.36 10.08
N ARG A 205 -19.28 -5.36 10.92
CA ARG A 205 -19.91 -5.25 12.24
C ARG A 205 -20.34 -3.80 12.48
N TYR A 206 -21.65 -3.57 12.46
CA TYR A 206 -22.34 -2.27 12.61
C TYR A 206 -22.20 -1.34 11.42
N LEU A 207 -22.93 -1.66 10.37
CA LEU A 207 -22.79 -1.01 9.07
C LEU A 207 -24.04 -0.21 8.67
N ARG A 208 -23.88 0.74 7.74
CA ARG A 208 -24.99 1.55 7.22
C ARG A 208 -25.38 1.19 5.77
N ILE A 209 -24.41 0.94 4.88
CA ILE A 209 -24.65 0.62 3.46
C ILE A 209 -23.57 -0.35 2.94
N VAL A 210 -23.98 -1.49 2.38
CA VAL A 210 -23.10 -2.42 1.62
C VAL A 210 -23.65 -2.54 0.21
N HIS A 211 -22.77 -2.45 -0.77
CA HIS A 211 -23.03 -2.88 -2.13
C HIS A 211 -22.02 -3.94 -2.51
N VAL A 212 -22.49 -5.16 -2.78
CA VAL A 212 -21.68 -6.22 -3.39
C VAL A 212 -22.22 -6.47 -4.79
N TYR A 213 -21.36 -6.32 -5.77
CA TYR A 213 -21.60 -6.64 -7.17
C TYR A 213 -20.63 -7.74 -7.57
N ASP A 214 -21.15 -8.95 -7.68
CA ASP A 214 -20.34 -10.13 -7.94
C ASP A 214 -20.85 -10.83 -9.19
N HIS A 215 -20.10 -10.74 -10.28
CA HIS A 215 -20.51 -11.38 -11.52
C HIS A 215 -20.00 -12.82 -11.61
N SER A 216 -20.92 -13.78 -11.51
CA SER A 216 -20.66 -15.24 -11.60
C SER A 216 -19.74 -15.83 -10.52
N PRO A 217 -20.04 -15.62 -9.22
CA PRO A 217 -19.33 -16.30 -8.14
C PRO A 217 -19.61 -17.78 -8.10
N ARG A 218 -18.68 -18.54 -7.51
CA ARG A 218 -19.01 -19.90 -7.03
C ARG A 218 -19.62 -19.88 -5.63
N ILE A 219 -19.11 -19.02 -4.74
CA ILE A 219 -19.54 -18.92 -3.34
C ILE A 219 -19.45 -17.46 -2.88
N VAL A 220 -20.54 -16.93 -2.32
CA VAL A 220 -20.60 -15.60 -1.68
C VAL A 220 -21.06 -15.75 -0.24
N HIS A 221 -20.32 -15.14 0.68
CA HIS A 221 -20.72 -15.00 2.08
C HIS A 221 -20.76 -13.52 2.46
N VAL A 222 -21.94 -13.02 2.83
CA VAL A 222 -22.09 -11.68 3.42
C VAL A 222 -22.63 -11.84 4.83
N TYR A 223 -21.89 -11.35 5.82
CA TYR A 223 -22.32 -11.34 7.22
C TYR A 223 -22.27 -9.93 7.78
N ASP A 224 -23.45 -9.42 8.13
CA ASP A 224 -23.64 -8.18 8.89
C ASP A 224 -24.61 -8.50 10.06
N PRO A 225 -24.20 -8.33 11.32
CA PRO A 225 -25.07 -8.55 12.46
C PRO A 225 -26.10 -7.43 12.67
N TYR A 226 -25.96 -6.27 11.99
CA TYR A 226 -26.83 -5.09 12.13
C TYR A 226 -27.09 -4.33 10.81
N PRO A 227 -27.57 -4.97 9.73
CA PRO A 227 -27.74 -4.34 8.44
C PRO A 227 -28.87 -3.34 8.41
N ARG A 228 -28.63 -2.19 7.75
CA ARG A 228 -29.69 -1.24 7.39
C ARG A 228 -30.13 -1.38 5.93
N ILE A 229 -29.20 -1.56 5.00
CA ILE A 229 -29.46 -1.71 3.55
C ILE A 229 -28.35 -2.62 2.96
N VAL A 230 -28.72 -3.78 2.41
CA VAL A 230 -27.80 -4.75 1.78
C VAL A 230 -28.38 -5.26 0.46
N PRO A 231 -28.17 -4.56 -0.65
CA PRO A 231 -28.38 -5.14 -1.97
C PRO A 231 -27.14 -5.95 -2.41
N VAL A 232 -27.36 -7.24 -2.64
CA VAL A 232 -26.41 -8.13 -3.32
C VAL A 232 -26.91 -8.31 -4.74
N TYR A 233 -26.05 -8.07 -5.72
CA TYR A 233 -26.36 -8.24 -7.14
C TYR A 233 -25.43 -9.30 -7.73
N ASP A 234 -26.03 -10.33 -8.34
CA ASP A 234 -25.36 -11.37 -9.13
C ASP A 234 -25.45 -11.07 -10.64
#